data_AF-A0AB39K264-F1
#
_entry.id   AF-A0AB39K264-F1
#
_cell.length_a   1.000
_cell.length_b   1.000
_cell.length_c   1.000
_cell.angle_alpha   90.00
_cell.angle_beta   90.00
_cell.angle_gamma   90.00
#
_symmetry.space_group_name_H-M   'P 1'
#
loop_
_entity.id
_entity.type
_entity.pdbx_description
1 polymer ?
#
loop_
_entity_poly.entity_id
_entity_poly.type
_entity_poly.pdbx_seq_one_letter_code
_entity_poly.pdbx_strand_id
1 'polypeptide(L)'
;MKAFLVLDELNQFHWAMLKSVLLILALLPIAEVSLKLWLSTEGSSQIVIGFFTLSIVSAWLMVSFFTALKASVWQAKQISSKYEHLLFKAYRYVPMVFLSSLVAYLSLELSIAF
;
A
#
# COMPACT_ATOMS: atom_id res chain seq x y z
N MET A 1 -35.22 -1.86 -1.20
CA MET A 1 -34.22 -0.76 -1.08
C MET A 1 -32.97 -1.10 -0.27
N LYS A 2 -32.94 -2.10 0.62
CA LYS A 2 -31.74 -2.44 1.43
C LYS A 2 -30.59 -3.09 0.64
N ALA A 3 -30.89 -3.94 -0.34
CA ALA A 3 -29.87 -4.60 -1.17
C ALA A 3 -29.02 -3.60 -1.97
N PHE A 4 -29.60 -2.48 -2.39
CA PHE A 4 -28.90 -1.42 -3.12
C PHE A 4 -27.86 -0.72 -2.25
N LEU A 5 -28.17 -0.41 -0.98
CA LEU A 5 -27.25 0.22 -0.04
C LEU A 5 -26.08 -0.70 0.34
N VAL A 6 -26.34 -2.00 0.51
CA VAL A 6 -25.29 -3.00 0.78
C VAL A 6 -24.36 -3.17 -0.43
N LEU A 7 -24.90 -3.16 -1.65
CA LEU A 7 -24.11 -3.21 -2.87
C LEU A 7 -23.21 -1.96 -3.01
N ASP A 8 -23.72 -0.79 -2.63
CA ASP A 8 -23.00 0.48 -2.72
C ASP A 8 -21.86 0.57 -1.68
N GLU A 9 -22.10 0.15 -0.43
CA GLU A 9 -21.05 0.05 0.59
C GLU A 9 -19.93 -0.93 0.20
N LEU A 10 -20.30 -2.08 -0.38
CA LEU A 10 -19.33 -3.08 -0.87
C LEU A 10 -18.53 -2.55 -2.06
N ASN A 11 -19.19 -1.85 -2.99
CA ASN A 11 -18.52 -1.27 -4.14
C ASN A 11 -17.56 -0.14 -3.73
N GLN A 12 -17.99 0.74 -2.82
CA GLN A 12 -17.13 1.79 -2.27
C GLN A 12 -15.91 1.20 -1.54
N PHE A 13 -16.14 0.12 -0.78
CA PHE A 13 -15.07 -0.60 -0.11
C PHE A 13 -14.09 -1.23 -1.11
N HIS A 14 -14.59 -1.93 -2.13
CA HIS A 14 -13.78 -2.51 -3.19
C HIS A 14 -12.95 -1.45 -3.92
N TRP A 15 -13.52 -0.27 -4.19
CA TRP A 15 -12.79 0.85 -4.77
C TRP A 15 -11.72 1.40 -3.83
N ALA A 16 -12.03 1.57 -2.54
CA ALA A 16 -11.03 2.03 -1.57
C ALA A 16 -9.84 1.04 -1.47
N MET A 17 -10.15 -0.25 -1.50
CA MET A 17 -9.18 -1.34 -1.54
C MET A 17 -8.29 -1.29 -2.79
N LEU A 18 -8.89 -1.18 -3.97
CA LEU A 18 -8.16 -1.10 -5.23
C LEU A 18 -7.21 0.10 -5.27
N LYS A 19 -7.68 1.28 -4.83
CA LYS A 19 -6.83 2.48 -4.72
C LYS A 19 -5.66 2.26 -3.78
N SER A 20 -5.88 1.60 -2.65
CA SER A 20 -4.81 1.30 -1.70
C SER A 20 -3.78 0.36 -2.31
N VAL A 21 -4.20 -0.72 -2.98
CA VAL A 21 -3.28 -1.65 -3.65
C VAL A 21 -2.50 -0.94 -4.78
N LEU A 22 -3.15 -0.11 -5.60
CA LEU A 22 -2.46 0.65 -6.63
C LEU A 22 -1.44 1.64 -6.05
N LEU A 23 -1.78 2.31 -4.96
CA LEU A 23 -0.87 3.21 -4.26
C LEU A 23 0.35 2.46 -3.68
N ILE A 24 0.14 1.27 -3.14
CA ILE A 24 1.22 0.38 -2.67
C ILE A 24 2.09 -0.07 -3.85
N LEU A 25 1.51 -0.48 -4.98
CA LEU A 25 2.28 -0.90 -6.15
C LEU A 25 3.07 0.26 -6.77
N ALA A 26 2.57 1.50 -6.66
CA ALA A 26 3.29 2.68 -7.11
C ALA A 26 4.61 2.92 -6.35
N LEU A 27 4.84 2.27 -5.19
CA LEU A 27 6.15 2.32 -4.54
C LEU A 27 7.26 1.68 -5.37
N LEU A 28 6.96 0.67 -6.20
CA LEU A 28 7.96 -0.01 -7.05
C LEU A 28 8.68 0.97 -7.99
N PRO A 29 7.98 1.69 -8.88
CA PRO A 29 8.65 2.65 -9.76
C PRO A 29 9.29 3.81 -8.99
N ILE A 30 8.73 4.21 -7.84
CA ILE A 30 9.34 5.25 -7.00
C ILE A 30 10.67 4.76 -6.41
N ALA A 31 10.73 3.54 -5.90
CA ALA A 31 11.94 2.92 -5.38
C ALA A 31 12.99 2.77 -6.48
N GLU A 32 12.59 2.32 -7.68
CA GLU A 32 13.50 2.16 -8.81
C GLU A 32 14.08 3.52 -9.27
N VAL A 33 13.25 4.55 -9.42
CA VAL A 33 13.70 5.90 -9.77
C VAL A 33 14.63 6.46 -8.68
N SER A 34 14.26 6.26 -7.42
CA SER A 34 15.06 6.69 -6.27
C SER A 34 16.45 6.05 -6.25
N LEU A 35 16.51 4.75 -6.52
CA LEU A 35 17.76 3.99 -6.58
C LEU A 35 18.63 4.43 -7.76
N LYS A 36 18.04 4.64 -8.94
CA LYS A 36 18.76 5.19 -10.10
C LYS A 36 19.33 6.58 -9.82
N LEU A 37 18.55 7.46 -9.20
CA LEU A 37 19.03 8.80 -8.82
C LEU A 37 20.19 8.71 -7.84
N TRP A 38 20.07 7.88 -6.80
CA TRP A 38 21.14 7.65 -5.84
C TRP A 38 22.45 7.20 -6.51
N LEU A 39 22.38 6.18 -7.36
CA LEU A 39 23.55 5.60 -8.04
C LEU A 39 24.15 6.54 -9.11
N SER A 40 23.36 7.45 -9.68
CA SER A 40 23.81 8.40 -10.70
C SER A 40 24.57 9.61 -10.16
N THR A 41 24.69 9.75 -8.83
CA THR A 41 25.25 10.94 -8.18
C THR A 41 26.48 10.63 -7.36
N GLU A 42 27.51 11.48 -7.50
CA GLU A 42 28.81 11.32 -6.87
C GLU A 42 29.12 12.47 -5.90
N GLY A 43 29.94 12.19 -4.88
CA GLY A 43 30.44 13.19 -3.94
C GLY A 43 29.38 13.71 -2.97
N SER A 44 29.48 14.99 -2.58
CA SER A 44 28.59 15.59 -1.56
C SER A 44 27.11 15.64 -1.96
N SER A 45 26.81 15.60 -3.27
CA SER A 45 25.44 15.58 -3.80
C SER A 45 24.68 14.30 -3.45
N GLN A 46 25.39 13.18 -3.30
CA GLN A 46 24.82 11.87 -2.98
C GLN A 46 24.15 11.85 -1.59
N ILE A 47 24.73 12.54 -0.61
CA ILE A 47 24.17 12.63 0.75
C ILE A 47 22.82 13.37 0.72
N VAL A 48 22.74 14.50 0.01
CA VAL A 48 21.53 15.32 -0.10
C VAL A 48 20.42 14.54 -0.81
N ILE A 49 20.74 13.95 -1.95
CA ILE A 49 19.80 13.11 -2.72
C ILE A 49 19.38 11.92 -1.88
N GLY A 50 20.28 11.39 -1.06
CA GLY A 50 19.97 10.29 -0.18
C GLY A 50 18.93 10.60 0.88
N PHE A 51 19.10 11.70 1.60
CA PHE A 51 18.10 12.15 2.56
C PHE A 51 16.76 12.48 1.89
N PHE A 52 16.80 13.06 0.69
CA PHE A 52 15.60 13.38 -0.08
C PHE A 52 14.83 12.12 -0.50
N THR A 53 15.54 11.15 -1.08
CA THR A 53 15.02 9.82 -1.44
C THR A 53 14.39 9.11 -0.24
N LEU A 54 15.11 9.01 0.87
CA LEU A 54 14.61 8.37 2.09
C LEU A 54 13.36 9.06 2.63
N SER A 55 13.30 10.39 2.53
CA SER A 55 12.15 11.19 2.96
C SER A 55 10.92 10.98 2.06
N ILE A 56 11.08 10.90 0.74
CA ILE A 56 9.98 10.61 -0.19
C ILE A 56 9.46 9.19 0.01
N VAL A 57 10.36 8.20 0.03
CA VAL A 57 10.00 6.79 0.19
C VAL A 57 9.30 6.57 1.53
N SER A 58 9.79 7.15 2.63
CA SER A 58 9.15 7.04 3.94
C SER A 58 7.78 7.70 3.98
N ALA A 59 7.61 8.89 3.41
CA ALA A 59 6.30 9.54 3.31
C ALA A 59 5.30 8.67 2.50
N TRP A 60 5.76 8.07 1.40
CA TRP A 60 4.90 7.21 0.58
C TRP A 60 4.51 5.91 1.30
N LEU A 61 5.46 5.30 2.02
CA LEU A 61 5.21 4.15 2.89
C LEU A 61 4.17 4.48 3.97
N MET A 62 4.28 5.65 4.59
CA MET A 62 3.35 6.12 5.61
C MET A 62 1.92 6.24 5.04
N VAL A 63 1.76 6.89 3.89
CA VAL A 63 0.45 7.03 3.21
C VAL A 63 -0.11 5.67 2.81
N SER A 64 0.75 4.78 2.31
CA SER A 64 0.37 3.41 1.93
C SER A 64 -0.08 2.59 3.13
N PHE A 65 0.63 2.69 4.25
CA PHE A 65 0.27 2.07 5.51
C PHE A 65 -1.08 2.58 6.03
N PHE A 66 -1.30 3.90 6.07
CA PHE A 66 -2.56 4.46 6.55
C PHE A 66 -3.75 4.07 5.68
N THR A 67 -3.60 4.07 4.36
CA THR A 67 -4.67 3.66 3.44
C THR A 67 -5.00 2.17 3.57
N ALA A 68 -3.97 1.31 3.66
CA ALA A 68 -4.14 -0.11 3.91
C ALA A 68 -4.80 -0.39 5.26
N LEU A 69 -4.40 0.34 6.31
CA LEU A 69 -4.96 0.22 7.65
C LEU A 69 -6.43 0.64 7.67
N LYS A 70 -6.78 1.76 7.01
CA LYS A 70 -8.16 2.23 6.90
C LYS A 70 -9.05 1.19 6.22
N ALA A 71 -8.55 0.55 5.17
CA ALA A 71 -9.25 -0.58 4.55
C ALA A 71 -9.39 -1.74 5.55
N SER A 72 -8.30 -2.12 6.25
CA SER A 72 -8.25 -3.22 7.24
C SER A 72 -9.19 -3.07 8.45
N VAL A 73 -9.67 -1.86 8.75
CA VAL A 73 -10.56 -1.57 9.90
C VAL A 73 -12.00 -1.30 9.45
N TRP A 74 -12.27 -1.21 8.14
CA TRP A 74 -13.60 -0.95 7.60
C TRP A 74 -14.63 -1.98 8.10
N GLN A 75 -15.76 -1.50 8.61
CA GLN A 75 -16.85 -2.35 9.10
C GLN A 75 -18.06 -2.21 8.19
N ALA A 76 -18.53 -3.33 7.63
CA ALA A 76 -19.79 -3.38 6.91
C ALA A 76 -20.92 -3.69 7.90
N LYS A 77 -21.93 -2.82 7.95
CA LYS A 77 -22.94 -2.83 9.04
C LYS A 77 -24.04 -3.87 8.82
N GLN A 78 -24.16 -4.45 7.61
CA GLN A 78 -25.24 -5.37 7.24
C GLN A 78 -24.77 -6.48 6.28
N ILE A 79 -23.98 -7.44 6.77
CA ILE A 79 -23.70 -8.67 6.03
C ILE A 79 -24.58 -9.79 6.59
N SER A 80 -25.48 -10.32 5.75
CA SER A 80 -26.54 -11.25 6.17
C SER A 80 -26.05 -12.69 6.33
N SER A 81 -25.05 -13.11 5.56
CA SER A 81 -24.55 -14.49 5.55
C SER A 81 -23.21 -14.61 6.28
N LYS A 82 -23.05 -15.67 7.09
CA LYS A 82 -21.77 -15.98 7.77
C LYS A 82 -20.61 -16.15 6.77
N TYR A 83 -20.89 -16.73 5.60
CA TYR A 83 -19.88 -16.93 4.54
C TYR A 83 -19.42 -15.61 3.92
N GLU A 84 -20.38 -14.73 3.59
CA GLU A 84 -20.07 -13.39 3.07
C GLU A 84 -19.28 -12.57 4.10
N HIS A 85 -19.60 -12.70 5.39
CA HIS A 85 -18.89 -11.99 6.44
C HIS A 85 -17.44 -12.47 6.57
N LEU A 86 -17.20 -13.76 6.44
CA LEU A 86 -15.86 -14.34 6.44
C LEU A 86 -15.04 -13.89 5.22
N LEU A 87 -15.63 -13.95 4.02
CA LEU A 87 -15.00 -13.46 2.79
C LEU A 87 -14.68 -11.97 2.87
N PHE A 88 -15.61 -11.16 3.38
CA PHE A 88 -15.39 -9.74 3.60
C PHE A 88 -14.24 -9.48 4.58
N LYS A 89 -14.22 -10.21 5.71
CA LYS A 89 -13.16 -10.10 6.71
C LYS A 89 -11.79 -10.46 6.13
N ALA A 90 -11.70 -11.54 5.35
CA ALA A 90 -10.46 -11.94 4.68
C ALA A 90 -10.03 -10.91 3.63
N TYR A 91 -10.97 -10.49 2.79
CA TYR A 91 -10.72 -9.54 1.71
C TYR A 91 -10.15 -8.23 2.27
N ARG A 92 -10.66 -7.76 3.41
CA ARG A 92 -10.19 -6.54 4.10
C ARG A 92 -8.71 -6.47 4.44
N TYR A 93 -8.02 -7.60 4.56
CA TYR A 93 -6.59 -7.65 4.85
C TYR A 93 -5.70 -7.63 3.61
N VAL A 94 -6.27 -7.75 2.40
CA VAL A 94 -5.49 -7.80 1.15
C VAL A 94 -4.48 -6.64 1.02
N PRO A 95 -4.81 -5.36 1.26
CA PRO A 95 -3.85 -4.27 1.07
C PRO A 95 -2.70 -4.35 2.06
N MET A 96 -2.95 -4.81 3.30
CA MET A 96 -1.90 -5.04 4.29
C MET A 96 -0.96 -6.17 3.87
N VAL A 97 -1.48 -7.26 3.29
CA VAL A 97 -0.65 -8.36 2.76
C VAL A 97 0.22 -7.87 1.60
N PHE A 98 -0.34 -7.07 0.68
CA PHE A 98 0.44 -6.46 -0.40
C PHE A 98 1.53 -5.55 0.12
N LEU A 99 1.21 -4.66 1.08
CA LEU A 99 2.19 -3.77 1.69
C LEU A 99 3.31 -4.54 2.38
N SER A 100 2.98 -5.57 3.17
CA SER A 100 3.98 -6.41 3.85
C SER A 100 4.89 -7.13 2.85
N SER A 101 4.31 -7.67 1.77
CA SER A 101 5.07 -8.37 0.73
C SER A 101 6.01 -7.41 -0.01
N LEU A 102 5.53 -6.20 -0.30
CA LEU A 102 6.32 -5.17 -0.96
C LEU A 102 7.47 -4.68 -0.09
N VAL A 103 7.24 -4.44 1.20
CA VAL A 103 8.29 -4.05 2.15
C VAL A 103 9.35 -5.15 2.27
N ALA A 104 8.94 -6.42 2.32
CA ALA A 104 9.87 -7.55 2.33
C ALA A 104 10.71 -7.59 1.04
N TYR A 105 10.08 -7.40 -0.13
CA TYR A 105 10.76 -7.34 -1.42
C TYR A 105 11.79 -6.20 -1.46
N LEU A 106 11.39 -4.97 -1.11
CA LEU A 106 12.28 -3.81 -1.11
C LEU A 106 13.44 -3.97 -0.12
N SER A 107 13.20 -4.60 1.03
CA SER A 107 14.23 -4.88 2.03
C SER A 107 15.28 -5.85 1.49
N LEU A 108 14.83 -6.88 0.76
CA LEU A 108 15.73 -7.84 0.09
C LEU A 108 16.54 -7.17 -1.02
N GLU A 109 15.88 -6.38 -1.87
CA GLU A 109 16.52 -5.65 -2.96
C GLU A 109 17.60 -4.69 -2.44
N LEU A 110 17.29 -3.92 -1.39
CA LEU A 110 18.23 -3.03 -0.74
C LEU A 110 19.41 -3.79 -0.14
N SER A 111 19.15 -4.94 0.51
CA SER A 111 20.22 -5.77 1.09
C SER A 111 21.15 -6.39 0.06
N ILE A 112 20.74 -6.51 -1.21
CA ILE A 112 21.60 -7.02 -2.29
C ILE A 112 22.41 -5.87 -2.91
N ALA A 113 21.88 -4.66 -2.90
CA ALA A 113 22.49 -3.48 -3.50
C ALA A 113 23.61 -2.84 -2.66
N PHE A 114 23.71 -3.17 -1.37
CA PHE A 114 24.70 -2.65 -0.40
C PHE A 114 25.47 -3.80 0.24
#